data_AF-A0A8T5GLX4-F1
#
_entry.id   AF-A0A8T5GLX4-F1
#
_cell.length_a   1.000
_cell.length_b   1.000
_cell.length_c   1.000
_cell.angle_alpha   90.00
_cell.angle_beta   90.00
_cell.angle_gamma   90.00
#
_symmetry.space_group_name_H-M   'P 1'
#
loop_
_entity.id
_entity.type
_entity.pdbx_description
1 polymer ?
#
loop_
_entity_poly.entity_id
_entity_poly.type
_entity_poly.pdbx_seq_one_letter_code
_entity_poly.pdbx_strand_id
1 'polypeptide(L)'
;HVDVVDARETKKLWMMHVCIFPHLKSDGPVFGFDVIAGQKKITGAFFDFSPTTDKSHRMVNWFGNTMSKYGYNKTRELPDWAKQIFSRHMVAAGNVSEESEMDMISKMANEGLSYYLNHIGSYNDAYVQDTVGKVAQNRYAHYQKQNPHTPRTMTSLGLGEDDVRLFIDKCLFPEV
;
A
#
# COMPACT_ATOMS: atom_id res chain seq x y z
N HIS A 1 -3.26 -10.10 -0.05
CA HIS A 1 -2.36 -10.25 -1.20
C HIS A 1 -0.95 -9.92 -0.76
N VAL A 2 0.02 -10.78 -1.05
CA VAL A 2 1.45 -10.55 -0.77
C VAL A 2 2.23 -10.99 -1.99
N ASP A 3 2.99 -10.08 -2.57
CA ASP A 3 3.94 -10.38 -3.64
C ASP A 3 5.34 -10.00 -3.22
N VAL A 4 6.29 -10.86 -3.57
CA VAL A 4 7.71 -10.63 -3.39
C VAL A 4 8.43 -10.93 -4.68
N VAL A 5 9.23 -9.99 -5.14
CA VAL A 5 10.17 -10.19 -6.25
C VAL A 5 11.59 -10.05 -5.71
N ASP A 6 12.30 -11.16 -5.66
CA ASP A 6 13.69 -11.20 -5.22
C ASP A 6 14.62 -11.36 -6.42
N ALA A 7 15.25 -10.26 -6.83
CA ALA A 7 16.27 -10.24 -7.87
C ALA A 7 17.61 -9.75 -7.32
N ARG A 8 17.92 -10.04 -6.04
CA ARG A 8 19.14 -9.54 -5.38
C ARG A 8 20.42 -10.05 -6.03
N GLU A 9 20.42 -11.29 -6.51
CA GLU A 9 21.61 -11.88 -7.14
C GLU A 9 21.89 -11.28 -8.53
N THR A 10 20.85 -11.09 -9.33
CA THR A 10 20.95 -10.71 -10.76
C THR A 10 20.82 -9.21 -11.00
N LYS A 11 19.97 -8.51 -10.24
CA LYS A 11 19.62 -7.09 -10.43
C LYS A 11 19.93 -6.22 -9.20
N LYS A 12 20.34 -6.82 -8.08
CA LYS A 12 20.63 -6.11 -6.82
C LYS A 12 19.41 -5.34 -6.28
N LEU A 13 18.21 -5.86 -6.56
CA LEU A 13 16.93 -5.29 -6.19
C LEU A 13 16.04 -6.35 -5.52
N TRP A 14 15.25 -5.89 -4.57
CA TRP A 14 14.22 -6.66 -3.87
C TRP A 14 12.98 -5.81 -3.72
N MET A 15 11.81 -6.40 -3.95
CA MET A 15 10.52 -5.72 -3.88
C MET A 15 9.52 -6.56 -3.10
N MET A 16 8.69 -5.91 -2.30
CA MET A 16 7.53 -6.51 -1.67
C MET A 16 6.35 -5.58 -1.76
N HIS A 17 5.19 -6.16 -2.05
CA HIS A 17 3.88 -5.52 -2.04
C HIS A 17 2.96 -6.32 -1.12
N VAL A 18 2.29 -5.65 -0.20
CA VAL A 18 1.29 -6.24 0.68
C VAL A 18 0.02 -5.40 0.61
N CYS A 19 -1.08 -6.03 0.25
CA CYS A 19 -2.38 -5.39 0.24
C CYS A 19 -3.45 -6.28 0.88
N ILE A 20 -4.26 -5.71 1.77
CA ILE A 20 -5.41 -6.39 2.38
C ILE A 20 -6.65 -5.57 2.09
N PHE A 21 -7.53 -6.13 1.26
CA PHE A 21 -8.84 -5.57 0.97
C PHE A 21 -9.83 -6.08 2.02
N PRO A 22 -10.67 -5.20 2.57
CA PRO A 22 -11.71 -5.62 3.50
C PRO A 22 -12.85 -6.34 2.76
N HIS A 23 -13.76 -6.98 3.49
CA HIS A 23 -14.97 -7.52 2.88
C HIS A 23 -15.83 -6.41 2.25
N LEU A 24 -16.63 -6.73 1.22
CA LEU A 24 -17.44 -5.73 0.50
C LEU A 24 -18.51 -5.04 1.38
N LYS A 25 -18.91 -5.68 2.49
CA LYS A 25 -19.84 -5.12 3.49
C LYS A 25 -19.15 -4.30 4.58
N SER A 26 -17.84 -4.12 4.45
CA SER A 26 -17.04 -3.34 5.38
C SER A 26 -16.74 -1.94 4.86
N ASP A 27 -16.80 -0.97 5.78
CA ASP A 27 -16.33 0.41 5.60
C ASP A 27 -14.85 0.60 5.96
N GLY A 28 -14.16 -0.48 6.34
CA GLY A 28 -12.76 -0.47 6.70
C GLY A 28 -11.85 -0.04 5.54
N PRO A 29 -10.64 0.46 5.83
CA PRO A 29 -9.69 0.86 4.80
C PRO A 29 -9.03 -0.33 4.13
N VAL A 30 -8.42 -0.11 2.97
CA VAL A 30 -7.44 -1.03 2.38
C VAL A 30 -6.10 -0.85 3.10
N PHE A 31 -5.53 -1.93 3.61
CA PHE A 31 -4.13 -1.94 4.05
C PHE A 31 -3.23 -2.01 2.82
N GLY A 32 -2.26 -1.11 2.69
CA GLY A 32 -1.28 -1.15 1.60
C GLY A 32 0.13 -0.84 2.09
N PHE A 33 1.07 -1.76 1.89
CA PHE A 33 2.48 -1.59 2.21
C PHE A 33 3.38 -2.08 1.08
N ASP A 34 4.21 -1.17 0.54
CA ASP A 34 5.17 -1.47 -0.52
C ASP A 34 6.59 -1.11 -0.08
N VAL A 35 7.56 -1.95 -0.42
CA VAL A 35 8.99 -1.68 -0.20
C VAL A 35 9.78 -2.08 -1.43
N ILE A 36 10.70 -1.21 -1.85
CA ILE A 36 11.69 -1.46 -2.91
C ILE A 36 13.07 -1.18 -2.34
N ALA A 37 13.86 -2.23 -2.19
CA ALA A 37 15.22 -2.19 -1.65
C ALA A 37 16.25 -2.48 -2.73
N GLY A 38 17.27 -1.64 -2.81
CA GLY A 38 18.52 -1.95 -3.52
C GLY A 38 19.56 -2.52 -2.55
N GLN A 39 20.73 -2.87 -3.07
CA GLN A 39 21.80 -3.49 -2.28
C GLN A 39 22.19 -2.74 -0.99
N LYS A 40 22.14 -1.41 -1.00
CA LYS A 40 22.66 -0.57 0.10
C LYS A 40 21.60 0.24 0.84
N LYS A 41 20.38 0.32 0.31
CA LYS A 41 19.35 1.23 0.81
C LYS A 41 17.96 0.82 0.35
N ILE A 42 16.95 1.19 1.13
CA ILE A 42 15.56 1.20 0.67
C ILE A 42 15.38 2.43 -0.23
N THR A 43 15.04 2.17 -1.49
CA THR A 43 14.83 3.20 -2.50
C THR A 43 13.43 3.82 -2.40
N GLY A 44 12.45 3.05 -1.95
CA GLY A 44 11.10 3.51 -1.65
C GLY A 44 10.42 2.59 -0.64
N ALA A 45 9.72 3.17 0.33
CA ALA A 45 8.75 2.48 1.17
C ALA A 45 7.47 3.31 1.27
N PHE A 46 6.34 2.66 1.10
CA PHE A 46 5.02 3.29 1.00
C PHE A 46 4.07 2.55 1.92
N PHE A 47 3.38 3.26 2.81
CA PHE A 47 2.47 2.65 3.77
C PHE A 47 1.22 3.50 3.96
N ASP A 48 0.04 2.88 3.87
CA ASP A 48 -1.23 3.57 4.12
C ASP A 48 -2.35 2.65 4.56
N PHE A 49 -3.28 3.24 5.30
CA PHE A 49 -4.64 2.75 5.43
C PHE A 49 -5.53 3.60 4.53
N SER A 50 -5.72 3.15 3.30
CA SER A 50 -6.42 3.90 2.27
C SER A 50 -7.93 3.81 2.48
N PRO A 51 -8.65 4.93 2.65
CA PRO A 51 -10.08 4.91 2.93
C PRO A 51 -10.87 4.32 1.75
N THR A 52 -11.95 3.60 2.07
CA THR A 52 -12.88 3.04 1.09
C THR A 52 -14.17 3.87 1.04
N THR A 53 -15.21 3.46 1.75
CA THR A 53 -16.53 4.11 1.77
C THR A 53 -16.61 5.24 2.80
N ASP A 54 -15.83 5.18 3.87
CA ASP A 54 -15.69 6.25 4.87
C ASP A 54 -14.28 6.86 4.86
N LYS A 55 -14.17 8.12 4.44
CA LYS A 55 -12.91 8.87 4.43
C LYS A 55 -12.40 9.24 5.82
N SER A 56 -13.28 9.26 6.80
CA SER A 56 -13.01 9.58 8.20
C SER A 56 -12.97 8.36 9.12
N HIS A 57 -12.83 7.16 8.52
CA HIS A 57 -12.90 5.90 9.25
C HIS A 57 -11.93 5.85 10.43
N ARG A 58 -12.37 5.24 11.53
CA ARG A 58 -11.61 5.21 12.79
C ARG A 58 -10.21 4.60 12.64
N MET A 59 -10.09 3.56 11.82
CA MET A 59 -8.78 2.94 11.53
C MET A 59 -7.86 3.87 10.74
N VAL A 60 -8.38 4.69 9.83
CA VAL A 60 -7.60 5.68 9.06
C VAL A 60 -7.08 6.78 9.99
N ASN A 61 -7.94 7.27 10.89
CA ASN A 61 -7.54 8.26 11.90
C ASN A 61 -6.52 7.67 12.90
N TRP A 62 -6.73 6.43 13.34
CA TRP A 62 -5.76 5.72 14.18
C TRP A 62 -4.41 5.62 13.47
N PHE A 63 -4.41 5.21 12.20
CA PHE A 63 -3.19 5.11 11.40
C PHE A 63 -2.43 6.43 11.37
N GLY A 64 -3.11 7.54 11.03
CA GLY A 64 -2.48 8.86 11.02
C GLY A 64 -1.93 9.29 12.38
N ASN A 65 -2.68 9.08 13.45
CA ASN A 65 -2.24 9.40 14.81
C ASN A 65 -1.07 8.53 15.26
N THR A 66 -0.98 7.27 14.82
CA THR A 66 0.13 6.38 15.15
C THR A 66 1.38 6.72 14.33
N MET A 67 1.25 6.85 13.00
CA MET A 67 2.39 7.16 12.12
C MET A 67 3.03 8.52 12.43
N SER A 68 2.24 9.51 12.85
CA SER A 68 2.78 10.82 13.27
C SER A 68 3.72 10.74 14.48
N LYS A 69 3.58 9.74 15.36
CA LYS A 69 4.49 9.53 16.51
C LYS A 69 5.88 9.07 16.09
N TYR A 70 5.99 8.43 14.93
CA TYR A 70 7.27 8.04 14.32
C TYR A 70 7.97 9.23 13.64
N GLY A 71 7.38 10.43 13.64
CA GLY A 71 7.97 11.61 13.02
C GLY A 71 7.87 11.63 11.50
N TYR A 72 7.15 10.70 10.88
CA TYR A 72 6.88 10.70 9.45
C TYR A 72 5.81 11.74 9.10
N ASN A 73 6.28 12.97 8.88
CA ASN A 73 5.49 14.10 8.36
C ASN A 73 6.05 14.65 7.05
N LYS A 74 6.80 13.84 6.28
CA LYS A 74 7.29 14.26 4.96
C LYS A 74 6.11 14.41 3.99
N THR A 75 5.57 15.62 3.92
CA THR A 75 4.56 16.01 2.95
C THR A 75 5.23 16.19 1.59
N ARG A 76 5.09 15.19 0.72
CA ARG A 76 5.32 15.38 -0.72
C ARG A 76 3.96 15.55 -1.39
N GLU A 77 3.91 16.38 -2.43
CA GLU A 77 2.72 16.43 -3.25
C GLU A 77 2.51 15.06 -3.91
N LEU A 78 1.36 14.45 -3.64
CA LEU A 78 1.00 13.18 -4.26
C LEU A 78 0.64 13.41 -5.73
N PRO A 79 1.02 12.50 -6.65
CA PRO A 79 0.53 12.56 -8.02
C PRO A 79 -1.00 12.40 -8.04
N ASP A 80 -1.64 12.82 -9.12
CA ASP A 80 -3.11 12.89 -9.16
C ASP A 80 -3.77 11.55 -8.87
N TRP A 81 -3.29 10.44 -9.43
CA TRP A 81 -3.82 9.09 -9.14
C TRP A 81 -3.76 8.76 -7.64
N ALA A 82 -2.66 9.14 -6.96
CA ALA A 82 -2.43 8.86 -5.55
C ALA A 82 -3.36 9.70 -4.66
N LYS A 83 -3.60 10.97 -5.02
CA LYS A 83 -4.58 11.85 -4.34
C LYS A 83 -6.01 11.30 -4.38
N GLN A 84 -6.32 10.43 -5.34
CA GLN A 84 -7.66 9.86 -5.48
C GLN A 84 -7.95 8.71 -4.51
N ILE A 85 -6.92 8.10 -3.91
CA ILE A 85 -7.03 6.84 -3.16
C ILE A 85 -6.35 6.84 -1.79
N PHE A 86 -5.18 7.47 -1.66
CA PHE A 86 -4.45 7.41 -0.40
C PHE A 86 -5.02 8.37 0.62
N SER A 87 -4.90 7.99 1.89
CA SER A 87 -5.20 8.90 2.98
C SER A 87 -4.20 10.07 2.99
N ARG A 88 -4.59 11.18 3.62
CA ARG A 88 -3.67 12.30 3.92
C ARG A 88 -2.50 11.90 4.83
N HIS A 89 -2.54 10.71 5.41
CA HIS A 89 -1.56 10.17 6.35
C HIS A 89 -0.58 9.19 5.70
N MET A 90 -0.68 8.96 4.38
CA MET A 90 0.24 8.15 3.59
C MET A 90 1.70 8.39 3.98
N VAL A 91 2.38 7.33 4.39
CA VAL A 91 3.82 7.36 4.64
C VAL A 91 4.54 7.07 3.33
N ALA A 92 5.48 7.95 2.97
CA ALA A 92 6.38 7.76 1.84
C ALA A 92 7.82 8.03 2.27
N ALA A 93 8.61 6.96 2.39
CA ALA A 93 10.05 7.03 2.64
C ALA A 93 10.83 6.69 1.38
N GLY A 94 12.03 7.24 1.23
CA GLY A 94 12.90 6.96 0.10
C GLY A 94 14.34 7.36 0.43
N ASN A 95 15.29 6.72 -0.25
CA ASN A 95 16.72 6.86 0.03
C ASN A 95 17.11 6.56 1.49
N VAL A 96 16.49 5.55 2.09
CA VAL A 96 16.75 5.16 3.47
C VAL A 96 17.95 4.22 3.53
N SER A 97 19.06 4.70 4.09
CA SER A 97 20.30 3.93 4.32
C SER A 97 20.62 3.73 5.79
N GLU A 98 20.04 4.54 6.67
CA GLU A 98 20.28 4.45 8.11
C GLU A 98 19.48 3.30 8.71
N GLU A 99 20.16 2.43 9.47
CA GLU A 99 19.55 1.25 10.10
C GLU A 99 18.39 1.63 11.03
N SER A 100 18.52 2.74 11.76
CA SER A 100 17.47 3.25 12.64
C SER A 100 16.19 3.65 11.89
N GLU A 101 16.30 4.15 10.65
CA GLU A 101 15.14 4.47 9.82
C GLU A 101 14.55 3.19 9.18
N MET A 102 15.37 2.19 8.84
CA MET A 102 14.88 0.87 8.41
C MET A 102 14.11 0.16 9.53
N ASP A 103 14.63 0.19 10.76
CA ASP A 103 13.97 -0.32 11.96
C ASP A 103 12.65 0.39 12.22
N MET A 104 12.61 1.70 12.01
CA MET A 104 11.40 2.50 12.14
C MET A 104 10.32 2.07 11.14
N ILE A 105 10.67 1.89 9.86
CA ILE A 105 9.76 1.39 8.82
C ILE A 105 9.23 0.01 9.19
N SER A 106 10.11 -0.87 9.68
CA SER A 106 9.74 -2.22 10.10
C SER A 106 8.78 -2.19 11.30
N LYS A 107 9.00 -1.31 12.29
CA LYS A 107 8.11 -1.12 13.44
C LYS A 107 6.74 -0.59 13.02
N MET A 108 6.71 0.44 12.17
CA MET A 108 5.46 0.99 11.62
C MET A 108 4.63 -0.08 10.91
N ALA A 109 5.26 -0.85 10.02
CA ALA A 109 4.58 -1.90 9.26
C ALA A 109 4.03 -3.01 10.19
N ASN A 110 4.82 -3.46 11.18
CA ASN A 110 4.38 -4.48 12.14
C ASN A 110 3.25 -3.97 13.05
N GLU A 111 3.36 -2.76 13.60
CA GLU A 111 2.33 -2.18 14.45
C GLU A 111 1.03 -1.96 13.67
N GLY A 112 1.13 -1.40 12.46
CA GLY A 112 -0.03 -1.19 11.61
C GLY A 112 -0.67 -2.50 11.15
N LEU A 113 0.11 -3.50 10.73
CA LEU A 113 -0.45 -4.80 10.35
C LEU A 113 -1.14 -5.48 11.54
N SER A 114 -0.51 -5.48 12.71
CA SER A 114 -1.08 -6.05 13.93
C SER A 114 -2.39 -5.36 14.31
N TYR A 115 -2.42 -4.02 14.27
CA TYR A 115 -3.65 -3.28 14.51
C TYR A 115 -4.72 -3.60 13.47
N TYR A 116 -4.37 -3.60 12.19
CA TYR A 116 -5.32 -3.87 11.10
C TYR A 116 -6.00 -5.22 11.28
N LEU A 117 -5.23 -6.29 11.45
CA LEU A 117 -5.74 -7.66 11.60
C LEU A 117 -6.62 -7.82 12.85
N ASN A 118 -6.28 -7.14 13.94
CA ASN A 118 -7.05 -7.20 15.18
C ASN A 118 -8.39 -6.45 15.13
N HIS A 119 -8.57 -5.50 14.20
CA HIS A 119 -9.73 -4.60 14.20
C HIS A 119 -10.61 -4.73 12.96
N ILE A 120 -10.06 -5.10 11.80
CA ILE A 120 -10.81 -5.03 10.53
C ILE A 120 -12.08 -5.88 10.55
N GLY A 121 -12.05 -7.04 11.20
CA GLY A 121 -13.21 -7.93 11.31
C GLY A 121 -14.40 -7.32 12.04
N SER A 122 -14.18 -6.34 12.93
CA SER A 122 -15.25 -5.62 13.63
C SER A 122 -16.05 -4.68 12.72
N TYR A 123 -15.59 -4.44 11.50
CA TYR A 123 -16.21 -3.54 10.53
C TYR A 123 -16.91 -4.29 9.40
N ASN A 124 -17.08 -5.62 9.47
CA ASN A 124 -17.65 -6.41 8.36
C ASN A 124 -19.16 -6.22 8.15
N ASP A 125 -19.89 -5.72 9.14
CA ASP A 125 -21.35 -5.51 9.09
C ASP A 125 -21.70 -4.03 9.28
N ALA A 126 -20.88 -3.11 8.78
CA ALA A 126 -21.10 -1.67 8.87
C ALA A 126 -22.28 -1.15 8.02
N TYR A 127 -23.21 -2.03 7.64
CA TYR A 127 -24.35 -1.79 6.75
C TYR A 127 -23.95 -1.23 5.36
N VAL A 128 -22.71 -1.45 4.95
CA VAL A 128 -22.28 -1.13 3.58
C VAL A 128 -22.91 -2.14 2.63
N GLN A 129 -23.60 -1.63 1.61
CA GLN A 129 -24.11 -2.45 0.52
C GLN A 129 -22.92 -3.00 -0.29
N ASP A 130 -22.96 -4.28 -0.66
CA ASP A 130 -21.89 -4.92 -1.44
C ASP A 130 -21.50 -4.12 -2.69
N THR A 131 -22.49 -3.50 -3.34
CA THR A 131 -22.29 -2.64 -4.52
C THR A 131 -21.45 -1.40 -4.22
N VAL A 132 -21.64 -0.79 -3.05
CA VAL A 132 -20.89 0.40 -2.62
C VAL A 132 -19.46 0.03 -2.25
N GLY A 133 -19.26 -1.06 -1.50
CA GLY A 133 -17.93 -1.59 -1.20
C GLY A 133 -17.16 -1.96 -2.47
N LYS A 134 -17.82 -2.62 -3.42
CA LYS A 134 -17.24 -2.98 -4.72
C LYS A 134 -16.81 -1.75 -5.53
N VAL A 135 -17.64 -0.72 -5.60
CA VAL A 135 -17.29 0.55 -6.27
C VAL A 135 -16.06 1.20 -5.62
N ALA A 136 -15.99 1.21 -4.28
CA ALA A 136 -14.85 1.79 -3.57
C ALA A 136 -13.55 1.00 -3.81
N GLN A 137 -13.59 -0.33 -3.76
CA GLN A 137 -12.41 -1.17 -4.00
C GLN A 137 -11.96 -1.14 -5.47
N ASN A 138 -12.90 -1.14 -6.43
CA ASN A 138 -12.57 -1.00 -7.84
C ASN A 138 -12.01 0.39 -8.16
N ARG A 139 -12.48 1.44 -7.48
CA ARG A 139 -11.86 2.77 -7.55
C ARG A 139 -10.40 2.72 -7.08
N TYR A 140 -10.11 2.04 -5.97
CA TYR A 140 -8.74 1.86 -5.49
C TYR A 140 -7.87 1.16 -6.55
N ALA A 141 -8.34 0.04 -7.09
CA ALA A 141 -7.66 -0.72 -8.13
C ALA A 141 -7.41 0.12 -9.40
N HIS A 142 -8.43 0.84 -9.87
CA HIS A 142 -8.37 1.68 -11.06
C HIS A 142 -7.25 2.73 -10.99
N TYR A 143 -7.09 3.43 -9.86
CA TYR A 143 -6.02 4.43 -9.72
C TYR A 143 -4.66 3.80 -9.41
N GLN A 144 -4.61 2.66 -8.71
CA GLN A 144 -3.35 1.94 -8.52
C GLN A 144 -2.74 1.47 -9.86
N LYS A 145 -3.58 1.03 -10.81
CA LYS A 145 -3.14 0.68 -12.18
C LYS A 145 -2.53 1.85 -12.95
N GLN A 146 -2.81 3.09 -12.55
CA GLN A 146 -2.22 4.29 -13.15
C GLN A 146 -0.85 4.65 -12.56
N ASN A 147 -0.39 3.96 -11.51
CA ASN A 147 0.93 4.17 -10.94
C ASN A 147 2.01 3.78 -11.97
N PRO A 148 2.79 4.74 -12.50
CA PRO A 148 3.78 4.43 -13.54
C PRO A 148 5.02 3.75 -12.98
N HIS A 149 5.20 3.70 -11.65
CA HIS A 149 6.40 3.16 -11.02
C HIS A 149 6.37 1.65 -10.91
N THR A 150 5.22 1.06 -10.55
CA THR A 150 5.05 -0.39 -10.45
C THR A 150 5.51 -1.13 -11.72
N PRO A 151 5.00 -0.81 -12.93
CA PRO A 151 5.44 -1.51 -14.14
C PRO A 151 6.92 -1.29 -14.45
N ARG A 152 7.45 -0.08 -14.22
CA ARG A 152 8.87 0.25 -14.43
C ARG A 152 9.77 -0.56 -13.50
N THR A 153 9.42 -0.67 -12.22
CA THR A 153 10.18 -1.44 -11.24
C THR A 153 10.14 -2.93 -11.57
N MET A 154 8.96 -3.48 -11.89
CA MET A 154 8.83 -4.89 -12.29
C MET A 154 9.61 -5.22 -13.56
N THR A 155 9.61 -4.33 -14.55
CA THR A 155 10.43 -4.49 -15.77
C THR A 155 11.92 -4.40 -15.45
N SER A 156 12.35 -3.50 -14.55
CA SER A 156 13.76 -3.42 -14.11
C SER A 156 14.24 -4.67 -13.37
N LEU A 157 13.31 -5.40 -12.74
CA LEU A 157 13.56 -6.69 -12.08
C LEU A 157 13.72 -7.84 -13.10
N GLY A 158 13.48 -7.58 -14.39
CA GLY A 158 13.70 -8.51 -15.49
C GLY A 158 12.44 -9.26 -15.95
N LEU A 159 11.26 -8.81 -15.52
CA LEU A 159 9.99 -9.36 -15.99
C LEU A 159 9.62 -8.78 -17.36
N GLY A 160 9.00 -9.60 -18.22
CA GLY A 160 8.56 -9.17 -19.55
C GLY A 160 7.45 -8.13 -19.48
N GLU A 161 7.47 -7.11 -20.35
CA GLU A 161 6.53 -5.99 -20.28
C GLU A 161 5.06 -6.43 -20.37
N ASP A 162 4.76 -7.39 -21.24
CA ASP A 162 3.39 -7.91 -21.40
C ASP A 162 2.93 -8.71 -20.18
N ASP A 163 3.83 -9.51 -19.59
CA ASP A 163 3.56 -10.23 -18.34
C ASP A 163 3.32 -9.26 -17.18
N VAL A 164 4.12 -8.19 -17.09
CA VAL A 164 3.96 -7.14 -16.09
C VAL A 164 2.62 -6.42 -16.25
N ARG A 165 2.23 -6.07 -17.48
CA ARG A 165 0.93 -5.45 -17.75
C ARG A 165 -0.22 -6.36 -17.34
N LEU A 166 -0.17 -7.63 -17.74
CA LEU A 166 -1.18 -8.63 -17.40
C LEU A 166 -1.26 -8.83 -15.88
N PHE A 167 -0.10 -8.93 -15.22
CA PHE A 167 -0.01 -9.10 -13.77
C PHE A 167 -0.59 -7.91 -13.01
N ILE A 168 -0.26 -6.68 -13.41
CA ILE A 168 -0.82 -5.48 -12.77
C ILE A 168 -2.34 -5.43 -12.95
N ASP A 169 -2.83 -5.73 -14.15
CA ASP A 169 -4.26 -5.64 -14.46
C ASP A 169 -5.10 -6.74 -13.80
N LYS A 170 -4.57 -7.97 -13.70
CA LYS A 170 -5.32 -9.16 -13.31
C LYS A 170 -4.95 -9.75 -11.95
N CYS A 171 -3.76 -9.47 -11.42
CA CYS A 171 -3.26 -10.13 -10.20
C CYS A 171 -3.01 -9.12 -9.07
N LEU A 172 -2.32 -8.02 -9.37
CA LEU A 172 -1.91 -7.06 -8.35
C LEU A 172 -3.08 -6.22 -7.84
N PHE A 173 -3.92 -5.74 -8.77
CA PHE A 173 -5.09 -4.92 -8.46
C PHE A 173 -6.31 -5.39 -9.26
N PRO A 174 -6.81 -6.63 -9.01
CA PRO A 174 -8.00 -7.12 -9.69
C PRO A 174 -9.22 -6.29 -9.27
N GLU A 175 -10.04 -5.92 -10.25
CA GLU A 175 -11.37 -5.38 -9.98
C GLU A 175 -12.31 -6.57 -9.69
N VAL A 176 -13.16 -6.42 -8.68
CA VAL A 176 -14.11 -7.43 -8.19
C VAL A 176 -15.52 -7.14 -8.67
#